data_AF-A0A667YAX2-F1
#
_entry.id   AF-A0A667YAX2-F1
#
_cell.length_a   1.000
_cell.length_b   1.000
_cell.length_c   1.000
_cell.angle_alpha   90.00
_cell.angle_beta   90.00
_cell.angle_gamma   90.00
#
_symmetry.space_group_name_H-M   'P 1'
#
loop_
_entity.id
_entity.type
_entity.pdbx_description
1 polymer ?
#
loop_
_entity_poly.entity_id
_entity_poly.type
_entity_poly.pdbx_seq_one_letter_code
_entity_poly.pdbx_strand_id
1 'polypeptide(L)'
;PSLCVYEGRQYSLGETWMDNACLQCTLHKGPVHRPVDFPAWCEVQVEPVTCKVSLVQTADRRLPCTPGEENRDPSHGSLKLQQQLEG
;
A
#
# COMPACT_ATOMS: atom_id res chain seq x y z
N PRO A 1 10.70 -27.28 2.19
CA PRO A 1 9.58 -26.36 2.51
C PRO A 1 10.08 -25.18 3.38
N SER A 2 9.90 -23.95 2.92
CA SER A 2 10.15 -22.75 3.74
C SER A 2 8.80 -22.26 4.25
N LEU A 3 8.47 -22.62 5.48
CA LEU A 3 7.26 -22.20 6.18
C LEU A 3 7.64 -21.10 7.15
N CYS A 4 6.88 -20.00 7.17
CA CYS A 4 7.01 -18.92 8.16
C CYS A 4 5.81 -18.93 9.09
N VAL A 5 6.02 -18.59 10.35
CA VAL A 5 4.94 -18.46 11.34
C VAL A 5 4.67 -16.99 11.60
N TYR A 6 3.43 -16.55 11.38
CA TYR A 6 2.95 -15.21 11.73
C TYR A 6 1.66 -15.34 12.54
N GLU A 7 1.60 -14.71 13.71
CA GLU A 7 0.50 -14.83 14.68
C GLU A 7 0.05 -16.29 14.95
N GLY A 8 1.01 -17.23 14.98
CA GLY A 8 0.74 -18.65 15.23
C GLY A 8 0.19 -19.43 14.03
N ARG A 9 0.00 -18.80 12.87
CA ARG A 9 -0.36 -19.46 11.61
C ARG A 9 0.87 -19.69 10.74
N GLN A 10 0.91 -20.83 10.06
CA GLN A 10 1.97 -21.18 9.11
C GLN A 10 1.58 -20.73 7.70
N TYR A 11 2.50 -20.06 7.03
CA TYR A 11 2.35 -19.59 5.66
C TYR A 11 3.43 -20.17 4.75
N SER A 12 3.02 -20.56 3.55
CA SER A 12 3.89 -21.00 2.46
C SER A 12 4.34 -19.82 1.61
N LEU A 13 5.45 -19.98 0.89
CA LEU A 13 5.97 -18.94 0.00
C LEU A 13 4.92 -18.55 -1.06
N GLY A 14 4.68 -17.25 -1.23
CA GLY A 14 3.66 -16.70 -2.13
C GLY A 14 2.26 -16.66 -1.54
N GLU A 15 2.04 -17.27 -0.37
CA GLU A 15 0.75 -17.24 0.30
C GLU A 15 0.43 -15.81 0.78
N THR A 16 -0.82 -15.40 0.58
CA THR A 16 -1.31 -14.06 0.91
C THR A 16 -2.39 -14.14 1.98
N TRP A 17 -2.33 -13.24 2.97
CA TRP A 17 -3.30 -13.14 4.04
C TRP A 17 -3.63 -11.68 4.36
N MET A 18 -4.79 -11.44 4.95
CA MET A 18 -5.15 -10.15 5.52
C MET A 18 -4.90 -10.18 7.02
N ASP A 19 -4.18 -9.19 7.54
CA ASP A 19 -3.99 -9.05 8.98
C ASP A 19 -5.13 -8.24 9.64
N ASN A 20 -5.07 -8.11 10.96
CA ASN A 20 -6.07 -7.38 11.75
C ASN A 20 -6.01 -5.85 11.52
N ALA A 21 -4.98 -5.36 10.83
CA ALA A 21 -4.83 -3.96 10.41
C ALA A 21 -5.27 -3.74 8.95
N CYS A 22 -6.02 -4.69 8.37
CA CYS A 22 -6.48 -4.69 6.99
C CYS A 22 -5.34 -4.70 5.95
N LEU A 23 -4.12 -5.08 6.34
CA LEU A 23 -3.00 -5.17 5.41
C LEU A 23 -3.01 -6.51 4.70
N GLN A 24 -3.03 -6.47 3.36
CA GLN A 24 -2.80 -7.65 2.54
C GLN A 24 -1.30 -7.96 2.49
N CYS A 25 -0.89 -9.00 3.20
CA CYS A 25 0.49 -9.46 3.31
C CYS A 25 0.72 -10.67 2.42
N THR A 26 1.90 -10.76 1.80
CA THR A 26 2.31 -11.94 1.02
C THR A 26 3.68 -12.42 1.47
N LEU A 27 3.83 -13.72 1.72
CA LEU A 27 5.12 -14.29 2.10
C LEU A 27 6.05 -14.29 0.88
N HIS A 28 7.19 -13.63 1.00
CA HIS A 28 8.21 -13.57 -0.05
C HIS A 28 9.56 -14.11 0.46
N LYS A 29 10.41 -14.57 -0.47
CA LYS A 29 11.81 -14.92 -0.21
C LYS A 29 12.68 -13.77 -0.70
N GLY A 30 13.54 -13.26 0.19
CA GLY A 30 14.51 -12.22 -0.14
C GLY A 30 14.11 -10.82 0.35
N PRO A 31 15.00 -9.83 0.17
CA PRO A 31 14.72 -8.47 0.58
C PRO A 31 13.52 -7.93 -0.20
N VAL A 32 12.50 -7.48 0.54
CA VAL A 32 11.37 -6.75 -0.04
C VAL A 32 11.90 -5.38 -0.44
N HIS A 33 12.23 -5.22 -1.72
CA HIS A 33 12.27 -3.90 -2.32
C HIS A 33 10.82 -3.44 -2.38
N ARG A 34 10.44 -2.45 -1.58
CA ARG A 34 9.17 -1.74 -1.77
C ARG A 34 9.45 -0.58 -2.72
N PRO A 35 9.11 -0.67 -4.02
CA PRO A 35 8.86 0.56 -4.76
C PRO A 35 7.74 1.26 -3.99
N VAL A 36 8.00 2.47 -3.52
CA VAL A 36 6.96 3.30 -2.96
C VAL A 36 6.28 3.93 -4.17
N ASP A 37 5.08 3.45 -4.52
CA ASP A 37 4.33 3.92 -5.70
C ASP A 37 3.71 5.33 -5.53
N PHE A 38 4.18 6.10 -4.54
CA PHE A 38 3.68 7.43 -4.20
C PHE A 38 4.81 8.36 -3.74
N PRO A 39 4.66 9.69 -3.88
CA PRO A 39 5.70 10.65 -3.52
C PRO A 39 6.14 10.58 -2.05
N ALA A 40 7.38 10.94 -1.76
CA ALA A 40 7.94 10.90 -0.40
C ALA A 40 7.22 11.80 0.63
N TRP A 41 6.44 12.78 0.18
CA TRP A 41 5.62 13.65 1.03
C TRP A 41 4.22 13.06 1.33
N CYS A 42 3.96 11.84 0.87
CA CYS A 42 2.73 11.10 1.12
C CYS A 42 2.99 9.90 2.03
N GLU A 43 1.97 9.53 2.79
CA GLU A 43 1.92 8.28 3.54
C GLU A 43 0.55 7.63 3.44
N VAL A 44 0.50 6.32 3.71
CA VAL A 44 -0.74 5.54 3.67
C VAL A 44 -1.48 5.69 5.00
N GLN A 45 -2.75 6.06 4.91
CA GLN A 45 -3.71 6.02 6.02
C GLN A 45 -4.73 4.91 5.76
N VAL A 46 -4.95 4.06 6.75
CA VAL A 46 -5.95 2.98 6.72
C VAL A 46 -7.02 3.28 7.75
N GLU A 47 -8.27 3.32 7.31
CA GLU A 47 -9.42 3.40 8.20
C GLU A 47 -9.75 1.99 8.76
N PRO A 48 -9.73 1.79 10.08
CA PRO A 48 -9.74 0.45 10.68
C PRO A 48 -11.08 -0.29 10.56
N VAL A 49 -12.19 0.42 10.39
CA VAL A 49 -13.54 -0.19 10.36
C VAL A 49 -13.92 -0.64 8.95
N THR A 50 -13.64 0.19 7.95
CA THR A 50 -14.00 -0.08 6.55
C THR A 50 -12.84 -0.60 5.71
N CYS A 51 -11.63 -0.65 6.28
CA CYS A 51 -10.39 -0.93 5.57
C CYS A 51 -10.13 0.02 4.39
N LYS A 52 -10.70 1.24 4.42
CA LYS A 52 -10.48 2.24 3.38
C LYS A 52 -9.04 2.74 3.45
N VAL A 53 -8.35 2.71 2.32
CA VAL A 53 -6.97 3.17 2.19
C VAL A 53 -6.94 4.52 1.46
N SER A 54 -6.23 5.50 2.01
CA SER A 54 -6.04 6.82 1.41
C SER A 54 -4.59 7.29 1.54
N LEU A 55 -4.09 8.02 0.53
CA LEU A 55 -2.81 8.73 0.62
C LEU A 55 -3.03 10.13 1.21
N VAL A 56 -2.32 10.43 2.29
CA VAL A 56 -2.38 11.70 2.99
C VAL A 56 -1.00 12.32 3.11
N GLN A 57 -0.93 13.63 3.32
CA GLN A 57 0.34 14.32 3.46
C GLN A 57 1.03 13.92 4.76
N THR A 58 2.34 13.66 4.69
CA THR A 58 3.16 13.38 5.89
C THR A 58 3.17 14.58 6.84
N ALA A 59 3.05 15.80 6.32
CA ALA A 59 3.00 17.04 7.11
C ALA A 59 1.64 17.28 7.81
N ASP A 60 0.53 16.87 7.20
CA ASP A 60 -0.80 16.92 7.79
C ASP A 60 -1.68 15.79 7.25
N ARG A 61 -1.90 14.77 8.08
CA ARG A 61 -2.64 13.55 7.74
C ARG A 61 -4.13 13.77 7.42
N ARG A 62 -4.65 14.98 7.62
CA ARG A 62 -6.03 15.36 7.26
C ARG A 62 -6.15 15.80 5.81
N LEU A 63 -5.02 16.11 5.16
CA LEU A 63 -4.97 16.58 3.79
C LEU A 63 -4.66 15.42 2.85
N PRO A 64 -5.45 15.22 1.78
CA PRO A 64 -5.16 14.20 0.79
C PRO A 64 -3.92 14.55 -0.02
N CYS A 65 -3.21 13.52 -0.49
CA CYS A 65 -2.23 13.69 -1.55
C CYS A 65 -2.94 13.84 -2.88
N THR A 66 -2.93 15.04 -3.44
CA THR A 66 -3.39 15.29 -4.81
C THR A 66 -2.19 15.27 -5.76
N PRO A 67 -2.23 14.52 -6.87
CA PRO A 67 -1.27 14.70 -7.94
C PRO A 67 -1.37 16.14 -8.44
N GLY A 68 -0.45 17.01 -8.01
CA GLY A 68 -0.31 18.32 -8.62
C GLY A 68 0.20 18.16 -10.06
N GLU A 69 -0.17 19.07 -10.96
CA GLU A 69 0.34 19.13 -12.35
C GLU A 69 1.88 19.14 -12.44
N GLU A 70 2.57 19.40 -11.33
CA GLU A 70 4.02 19.48 -11.23
C GLU A 70 4.71 18.24 -10.59
N ASN A 71 4.00 17.17 -10.22
CA ASN A 71 4.67 15.98 -9.68
C ASN A 71 4.88 14.92 -10.75
N ARG A 72 5.85 15.18 -11.63
CA ARG A 72 6.45 14.17 -12.50
C ARG A 72 7.58 13.49 -11.74
N ASP A 73 7.27 12.48 -10.94
CA ASP A 73 8.31 11.51 -10.58
C ASP A 73 8.69 10.76 -11.87
N PRO A 74 9.93 10.88 -12.38
CA PRO A 74 10.34 10.22 -13.62
C PRO A 74 10.28 8.69 -13.53
N SER A 75 10.29 8.14 -12.31
CA SER A 75 10.26 6.70 -12.04
C SER A 75 8.85 6.11 -12.12
N HIS A 76 7.82 6.95 -11.94
CA HIS A 76 6.42 6.53 -11.95
C HIS A 76 5.68 7.31 -13.03
N GLY A 77 5.54 6.69 -14.21
CA GLY A 77 4.67 7.21 -15.27
C GLY A 77 3.29 7.56 -14.72
N SER A 78 2.65 8.59 -15.29
CA SER A 78 1.35 9.11 -14.84
C SER A 78 0.36 7.98 -14.58
N LEU A 79 0.12 7.69 -13.29
CA LEU A 79 -0.96 6.81 -12.87
C LEU A 79 -2.26 7.53 -13.22
N LYS A 80 -2.75 7.25 -14.42
CA LYS A 80 -4.11 7.59 -14.82
C LYS A 80 -5.01 6.72 -13.97
N LEU A 81 -5.35 7.21 -12.77
CA LEU A 81 -6.35 6.61 -11.90
C LEU A 81 -7.67 6.69 -12.67
N GLN A 82 -7.93 5.70 -13.53
CA GLN A 82 -9.26 5.47 -14.05
C GLN A 82 -10.10 5.15 -12.82
N GLN A 83 -10.90 6.14 -12.42
CA GLN A 83 -12.07 5.96 -11.59
C GLN A 83 -12.83 4.77 -12.18
N GLN A 84 -12.67 3.60 -11.58
CA GLN A 84 -13.52 2.46 -11.85
C GLN A 84 -14.07 2.00 -10.51
N LEU A 85 -14.99 2.81 -10.01
CA LEU A 85 -15.95 2.47 -8.97
C LEU A 85 -17.23 3.27 -9.24
N GLU A 86 -17.77 3.11 -10.45
CA GLU A 86 -19.20 3.31 -10.73
C GLU A 86 -19.62 2.25 -11.76
N GLY A 87 -20.52 1.34 -11.37
CA GLY A 87 -21.11 0.30 -12.21
C GLY A 87 -21.23 -1.05 -11.54
#